data_AF-Q2BXH3-F1
#
_entry.id   AF-Q2BXH3-F1
#
_cell.length_a   1.000
_cell.length_b   1.000
_cell.length_c   1.000
_cell.angle_alpha   90.00
_cell.angle_beta   90.00
_cell.angle_gamma   90.00
#
_symmetry.space_group_name_H-M   'P 1'
#
loop_
_entity.id
_entity.type
_entity.pdbx_description
1 polymer ?
#
loop_
_entity_poly.entity_id
_entity_poly.type
_entity_poly.pdbx_seq_one_letter_code
_entity_poly.pdbx_strand_id
1 'polypeptide(L)'
;MWFVSGVGFVGSLTAFIFSFIPPGQISVGSPQEYVGILVVLTIIFVSVPLFIYKARKPHWKDPAVTDFAPFTWEIENVHPGVINPSDKITHTLNQ
;
A
#
# COMPACT_ATOMS: atom_id res chain seq x y z
N MET A 1 -18.22 8.16 5.41
CA MET A 1 -16.96 7.38 5.49
C MET A 1 -17.17 6.10 6.28
N TRP A 2 -17.49 6.14 7.58
CA TRP A 2 -17.64 4.94 8.44
C TRP A 2 -18.57 3.83 7.92
N PHE A 3 -19.78 4.18 7.47
CA PHE A 3 -20.73 3.16 6.99
C PHE A 3 -20.22 2.46 5.72
N VAL A 4 -19.83 3.24 4.71
CA VAL A 4 -19.33 2.69 3.43
C VAL A 4 -18.04 1.89 3.64
N SER A 5 -17.11 2.41 4.44
CA SER A 5 -15.86 1.70 4.77
C SER A 5 -16.12 0.42 5.58
N GLY A 6 -17.06 0.45 6.53
CA GLY A 6 -17.46 -0.73 7.30
C GLY A 6 -18.06 -1.81 6.41
N VAL A 7 -18.98 -1.45 5.51
CA VAL A 7 -19.56 -2.38 4.53
C VAL A 7 -18.49 -2.93 3.59
N GLY A 8 -17.59 -2.07 3.09
CA GLY A 8 -16.48 -2.48 2.24
C GLY A 8 -15.55 -3.47 2.95
N PHE A 9 -15.22 -3.22 4.21
CA PHE A 9 -14.40 -4.12 5.02
C PHE A 9 -15.08 -5.48 5.22
N VAL A 10 -16.37 -5.51 5.59
CA VAL A 10 -17.12 -6.75 5.76
C VAL A 10 -17.17 -7.54 4.45
N GLY A 11 -17.46 -6.90 3.31
CA GLY A 11 -17.46 -7.55 2.01
C GLY A 11 -16.11 -8.13 1.62
N SER A 12 -15.03 -7.39 1.89
CA SER A 12 -13.65 -7.84 1.68
C SER A 12 -13.32 -9.07 2.52
N LEU A 13 -13.70 -9.04 3.80
CA LEU A 13 -13.46 -10.14 4.73
C LEU A 13 -14.25 -11.39 4.35
N THR A 14 -15.52 -11.24 3.95
CA THR A 14 -16.34 -12.35 3.45
C THR A 14 -15.74 -12.98 2.19
N ALA A 15 -15.35 -12.16 1.21
CA ALA A 15 -14.72 -12.66 -0.01
C ALA A 15 -13.40 -13.39 0.28
N PHE A 16 -12.58 -12.87 1.20
CA PHE A 16 -11.36 -13.52 1.64
C PHE A 16 -11.63 -14.89 2.27
N ILE A 17 -12.58 -15.01 3.20
CA ILE A 17 -12.96 -16.30 3.81
C ILE A 17 -13.45 -17.28 2.73
N PHE A 18 -14.28 -16.82 1.79
CA PHE A 18 -14.82 -17.67 0.73
C PHE A 18 -13.78 -18.14 -0.28
N SER A 19 -12.65 -17.42 -0.44
CA SER A 19 -11.56 -17.88 -1.30
C SER A 19 -10.95 -19.21 -0.84
N PHE A 20 -11.11 -19.59 0.43
CA PHE A 20 -10.65 -20.87 0.96
C PHE A 20 -11.69 -22.00 0.82
N ILE A 21 -12.79 -21.75 0.11
CA ILE A 21 -13.83 -22.75 -0.17
C ILE A 21 -13.67 -23.17 -1.65
N PRO A 22 -13.23 -24.41 -1.92
CA PRO A 22 -13.08 -24.86 -3.30
C PRO A 22 -14.43 -24.93 -4.02
N PRO A 23 -14.49 -24.55 -5.31
CA PRO A 23 -15.73 -24.61 -6.08
C PRO A 23 -16.16 -26.06 -6.32
N GLY A 24 -17.45 -26.35 -6.14
CA GLY A 24 -18.00 -27.69 -6.40
C GLY A 24 -18.28 -28.01 -7.87
N GLN A 25 -18.15 -27.02 -8.77
CA GLN A 25 -18.55 -27.12 -10.18
C GLN A 25 -17.42 -27.59 -11.11
N ILE A 26 -16.18 -27.63 -10.63
CA ILE A 26 -14.99 -28.08 -11.37
C ILE A 26 -14.14 -29.01 -10.50
N SER A 27 -13.46 -29.97 -11.12
CA SER A 27 -12.53 -30.84 -10.39
C SER A 27 -11.27 -30.06 -10.02
N VAL A 28 -11.11 -29.79 -8.72
CA VAL A 28 -9.90 -29.18 -8.15
C VAL A 28 -8.83 -30.22 -7.78
N GLY A 29 -9.10 -31.51 -8.03
CA GLY A 29 -8.25 -32.61 -7.58
C GLY A 29 -8.39 -32.85 -6.07
N SER A 30 -7.58 -32.14 -5.27
CA SER A 30 -7.55 -32.24 -3.81
C SER A 30 -7.99 -30.93 -3.14
N PRO A 31 -9.13 -30.91 -2.44
CA PRO A 31 -9.57 -29.75 -1.64
C PRO A 31 -8.51 -29.29 -0.63
N GLN A 32 -7.79 -30.24 -0.02
CA GLN A 32 -6.75 -29.95 0.97
C GLN A 32 -5.54 -29.28 0.33
N GLU A 33 -5.12 -29.71 -0.86
CA GLU A 33 -4.04 -29.04 -1.60
C GLU A 33 -4.46 -27.66 -2.07
N TYR A 34 -5.69 -27.48 -2.56
CA TYR A 34 -6.24 -26.18 -2.94
C TYR A 34 -6.13 -25.17 -1.77
N VAL A 35 -6.67 -25.53 -0.60
CA VAL A 35 -6.62 -24.67 0.57
C VAL A 35 -5.18 -24.47 1.07
N GLY A 36 -4.37 -25.54 1.08
CA GLY A 36 -2.98 -25.50 1.52
C GLY A 36 -2.14 -24.52 0.70
N ILE A 37 -2.25 -24.55 -0.62
CA ILE A 37 -1.56 -23.62 -1.53
C ILE A 37 -1.98 -22.17 -1.24
N LEU A 38 -3.28 -21.92 -1.10
CA LEU A 38 -3.79 -20.56 -0.86
C LEU A 38 -3.32 -19.99 0.48
N VAL A 39 -3.32 -20.79 1.54
CA VAL A 39 -2.83 -20.37 2.86
C VAL A 39 -1.34 -20.05 2.80
N VAL A 40 -0.54 -20.94 2.21
CA VAL A 40 0.92 -20.74 2.08
C VAL A 40 1.23 -19.48 1.27
N LEU A 41 0.60 -19.31 0.10
CA LEU A 41 0.82 -18.12 -0.73
C LEU A 41 0.37 -16.84 -0.01
N THR A 42 -0.78 -16.86 0.66
CA THR A 42 -1.26 -15.71 1.45
C THR A 42 -0.22 -15.30 2.49
N ILE A 43 0.31 -16.26 3.26
CA ILE A 43 1.34 -16.00 4.26
C ILE A 43 2.59 -15.42 3.60
N ILE A 44 3.06 -16.00 2.49
CA ILE A 44 4.24 -15.51 1.77
C ILE A 44 4.04 -14.07 1.33
N PHE A 45 2.96 -13.77 0.60
CA PHE A 45 2.73 -12.43 0.04
C PHE A 45 2.47 -11.36 1.10
N VAL A 46 1.78 -11.70 2.20
CA VAL A 46 1.61 -10.78 3.34
C VAL A 46 2.94 -10.54 4.06
N SER A 47 3.77 -11.58 4.16
CA SER A 47 5.05 -11.50 4.88
C SER A 47 6.09 -10.65 4.14
N VAL A 48 6.13 -10.70 2.80
CA VAL A 48 7.10 -9.95 1.98
C VAL A 48 7.20 -8.45 2.35
N PRO A 49 6.12 -7.64 2.29
CA PRO A 49 6.21 -6.22 2.63
C PRO A 49 6.55 -5.99 4.11
N LEU A 50 6.09 -6.87 5.01
CA LEU A 50 6.40 -6.78 6.44
C LEU A 50 7.90 -7.01 6.71
N PHE A 51 8.50 -8.00 6.04
CA PHE A 51 9.94 -8.26 6.14
C PHE A 51 10.77 -7.17 5.46
N ILE A 52 10.34 -6.65 4.31
CA ILE A 52 10.97 -5.49 3.67
C ILE A 52 10.96 -4.29 4.62
N TYR A 53 9.82 -4.01 5.25
CA TYR A 53 9.69 -2.91 6.20
C TYR A 53 10.53 -3.11 7.47
N LYS A 54 10.63 -4.35 7.96
CA LYS A 54 11.52 -4.72 9.07
C LYS A 54 13.00 -4.53 8.68
N ALA A 55 13.37 -4.87 7.46
CA ALA A 55 14.71 -4.74 6.91
C ALA A 55 15.01 -3.35 6.31
N ARG A 56 14.17 -2.34 6.61
CA ARG A 56 14.36 -0.99 6.09
C ARG A 56 15.70 -0.43 6.49
N LYS A 57 16.40 0.19 5.53
CA LYS A 57 17.70 0.79 5.80
C LYS A 57 17.53 2.19 6.38
N PRO A 58 18.43 2.64 7.28
CA PRO A 58 18.35 3.99 7.85
C PRO A 58 18.29 5.11 6.80
N HIS A 59 18.96 4.91 5.66
CA HIS A 59 18.99 5.90 4.56
C HIS A 59 17.73 5.89 3.67
N TRP A 60 16.73 5.02 3.91
CA TRP A 60 15.48 5.02 3.15
C TRP A 60 14.55 6.17 3.52
N LYS A 61 14.75 6.77 4.70
CA LYS A 61 14.11 8.00 5.12
C LYS A 61 15.22 9.02 5.36
N ASP A 62 15.06 10.22 4.83
CA ASP A 62 15.94 11.32 5.17
C ASP A 62 15.65 11.74 6.62
N PRO A 63 16.62 11.67 7.56
CA PRO A 63 16.42 12.10 8.93
C PRO A 63 16.17 13.62 9.05
N ALA A 64 16.59 14.43 8.07
CA ALA A 64 16.32 15.86 8.03
C ALA A 64 14.89 16.17 7.55
N VAL A 65 14.28 15.27 6.76
CA VAL A 65 12.90 15.42 6.27
C VAL A 65 11.97 14.61 7.16
N THR A 66 11.56 15.23 8.27
CA THR A 66 10.63 14.63 9.24
C THR A 66 9.17 14.83 8.88
N ASP A 67 8.89 15.83 8.03
CA ASP A 67 7.56 16.19 7.52
C ASP A 67 7.40 15.85 6.03
N PHE A 68 6.17 15.80 5.52
CA PHE A 68 5.93 15.67 4.08
C PHE A 68 6.65 16.83 3.39
N ALA A 69 7.53 16.55 2.42
CA ALA A 69 8.24 17.62 1.73
C ALA A 69 7.18 18.55 1.10
N PRO A 70 7.18 19.85 1.43
CA PRO A 70 6.20 20.78 0.88
C PRO A 70 6.34 20.78 -0.64
N PHE A 71 5.23 20.91 -1.34
CA PHE A 71 5.28 21.02 -2.79
C PHE A 71 6.03 22.31 -3.17
N THR A 72 6.68 22.34 -4.33
CA THR A 72 7.45 23.53 -4.76
C THR A 72 6.61 24.81 -4.75
N TRP A 73 5.33 24.71 -5.12
CA TRP A 73 4.40 25.84 -5.06
C TRP A 73 4.07 26.29 -3.63
N GLU A 74 4.08 25.40 -2.62
CA GLU A 74 3.89 25.77 -1.21
C GLU A 74 5.09 26.59 -0.71
N ILE A 75 6.30 26.17 -1.07
CA ILE A 75 7.54 26.84 -0.67
C ILE A 75 7.67 28.20 -1.35
N GLU A 76 7.25 28.30 -2.62
CA GLU A 76 7.39 29.50 -3.44
C GLU A 76 6.15 30.40 -3.43
N ASN A 77 5.15 30.11 -2.60
CA ASN A 77 3.89 30.86 -2.48
C ASN A 77 3.15 31.03 -3.82
N VAL A 78 3.16 29.98 -4.65
CA VAL A 78 2.46 29.92 -5.94
C VAL A 78 1.13 29.17 -5.74
N HIS A 79 0.05 29.60 -6.41
CA HIS A 79 -1.24 28.91 -6.32
C HIS A 79 -1.17 27.50 -6.94
N PRO A 80 -1.79 26.47 -6.35
CA PRO A 80 -1.85 25.14 -6.97
C PRO A 80 -2.51 25.20 -8.36
N GLY A 81 -1.88 24.62 -9.36
CA GLY A 81 -2.47 24.51 -10.71
C GLY A 81 -2.21 25.69 -11.65
N VAL A 82 -1.45 26.71 -11.23
CA VAL A 82 -0.81 27.64 -12.18
C VAL A 82 0.60 27.17 -12.51
N ILE A 83 1.09 27.52 -13.70
CA ILE A 83 2.44 27.18 -14.12
C ILE A 83 3.42 27.90 -13.18
N ASN A 84 4.21 27.12 -12.43
CA ASN A 84 5.33 27.65 -11.68
C ASN A 84 6.54 27.75 -12.62
N PRO A 85 7.02 28.97 -12.96
CA PRO A 85 8.16 29.13 -13.87
C PRO A 85 9.51 28.85 -13.20
N SER A 86 9.53 28.52 -11.91
CA SER A 86 10.76 28.21 -11.17
C SER A 86 11.42 26.93 -11.68
N ASP A 87 12.74 27.01 -11.93
CA ASP A 87 13.62 25.90 -12.28
C ASP A 87 14.47 25.43 -11.09
N LYS A 88 14.23 25.99 -9.90
CA LYS A 88 14.99 25.68 -8.69
C LYS A 88 14.68 24.27 -8.20
N ILE A 89 15.72 23.56 -7.76
CA ILE A 89 15.57 22.22 -7.19
C ILE A 89 14.95 22.36 -5.79
N THR A 90 13.92 21.57 -5.47
CA THR A 90 13.14 21.69 -4.21
C THR A 90 13.98 21.77 -2.94
N HIS A 91 15.12 21.07 -2.86
CA HIS A 91 15.99 21.08 -1.68
C HIS A 91 16.78 22.39 -1.50
N THR A 92 16.88 23.26 -2.50
CA THR A 92 17.49 24.61 -2.38
C THR A 92 16.48 25.68 -2.00
N LEU A 93 15.18 25.36 -2.03
CA LEU A 93 14.10 26.29 -1.69
C LEU A 93 13.78 26.30 -0.19
N ASN A 94 14.08 25.21 0.51
CA ASN A 94 13.72 24.98 1.91
C ASN A 94 14.92 25.15 2.87
N GLN A 95 15.84 26.06 2.56
CA GLN A 95 16.97 26.44 3.44
C GLN A 95 16.66 27.69 4.27
#